data_AF-A0A947HVG9-F1
#
_entry.id   AF-A0A947HVG9-F1
#
_cell.length_a   1.000
_cell.length_b   1.000
_cell.length_c   1.000
_cell.angle_alpha   90.00
_cell.angle_beta   90.00
_cell.angle_gamma   90.00
#
_symmetry.space_group_name_H-M   'P 1'
#
loop_
_entity.id
_entity.type
_entity.pdbx_description
1 polymer ?
#
loop_
_entity_poly.entity_id
_entity_poly.type
_entity_poly.pdbx_seq_one_letter_code
_entity_poly.pdbx_strand_id
1 'polypeptide(L)'
;MAPWQLLTLVLVAPALSSASGSFAVQGRLTNAAGLSAPDGSYGLTFSVWTAETGGERLWEEAHTSAPGVAVVDGIFSLALGDGAPIGAGVFAGGARWLEVQVVPEPPMPRRRIDSVPTALVAHALDCTGCVPPSALAILPAAAADLSALSAAFDAHTADAAAHGPGYSDTEAVAAVQDAPGLTLSGPVNFASKGTSGLRLETASADPVTCDNAETGYLYFNTTSRQVLVCDGDEFVPLVNEAPLGTVSRPARRCQEILTAGDSTGDGNYWLDLDGPTGSEVASLFYCDMTNDGGGWTRIEGAKHPWFFNSGNWTTTNPASPEGDNYSRLGLRSHFADAQGCWTWRITVGRSTDWKGAPDYATVWKQCHDAFTQTTNGTGYTFISGTASSTCGGFNGLHARYTGYSYTSDVDSGDGTGCWYMQMVPNAQYGGAPGYLDGYGGQVLDRKWQSMWLR
;
A
#
# COMPACT_ATOMS: atom_id res chain seq x y z
N MET A 1 26.64 27.52 10.11
CA MET A 1 25.75 26.52 9.50
C MET A 1 26.27 25.16 9.93
N ALA A 2 25.42 24.31 10.48
CA ALA A 2 25.83 22.96 10.88
C ALA A 2 26.02 22.09 9.63
N PRO A 3 27.02 21.19 9.59
CA PRO A 3 27.29 20.39 8.39
C PRO A 3 26.11 19.45 8.07
N TRP A 4 25.87 19.20 6.78
CA TRP A 4 24.92 18.19 6.32
C TRP A 4 25.35 16.79 6.78
N GLN A 5 24.37 15.94 7.04
CA GLN A 5 24.50 14.55 7.45
C GLN A 5 23.80 13.66 6.42
N LEU A 6 24.46 12.56 6.04
CA LEU A 6 23.89 11.52 5.18
C LEU A 6 23.18 10.50 6.07
N LEU A 7 21.85 10.45 6.04
CA LEU A 7 21.09 9.56 6.92
C LEU A 7 21.06 8.11 6.36
N THR A 8 20.90 7.95 5.04
CA THR A 8 20.84 6.64 4.38
C THR A 8 21.45 6.73 2.98
N LEU A 9 22.27 5.73 2.62
CA LEU A 9 22.89 5.58 1.29
C LEU A 9 22.57 4.16 0.80
N VAL A 10 21.90 4.04 -0.34
CA VAL A 10 21.51 2.78 -0.96
C VAL A 10 22.24 2.65 -2.29
N LEU A 11 23.00 1.56 -2.43
CA LEU A 11 23.68 1.17 -3.67
C LEU A 11 22.76 0.19 -4.40
N VAL A 12 22.33 0.55 -5.61
CA VAL A 12 21.50 -0.32 -6.44
C VAL A 12 22.33 -0.80 -7.62
N ALA A 13 22.66 -2.09 -7.65
CA ALA A 13 23.27 -2.68 -8.83
C ALA A 13 22.22 -2.77 -9.94
N PRO A 14 22.43 -2.17 -11.13
CA PRO A 14 21.51 -2.37 -12.23
C PRO A 14 21.54 -3.84 -12.66
N ALA A 15 20.35 -4.40 -12.92
CA ALA A 15 20.23 -5.63 -13.66
C ALA A 15 20.88 -5.41 -15.05
N LEU A 16 21.87 -6.24 -15.35
CA LEU A 16 22.64 -6.36 -16.58
C LEU A 16 22.09 -5.55 -17.78
N SER A 17 22.71 -4.41 -18.04
CA SER A 17 22.68 -3.76 -19.35
C SER A 17 23.90 -2.86 -19.53
N SER A 18 24.70 -3.22 -20.54
CA SER A 18 25.83 -2.49 -21.09
C SER A 18 27.17 -2.54 -20.34
N ALA A 19 28.22 -2.68 -21.15
CA ALA A 19 29.60 -3.02 -20.81
C ALA A 19 30.42 -1.82 -20.28
N SER A 20 29.82 -0.99 -19.42
CA SER A 20 30.46 0.21 -18.88
C SER A 20 30.43 0.16 -17.36
N GLY A 21 31.58 0.33 -16.71
CA GLY A 21 31.74 0.16 -15.26
C GLY A 21 31.09 1.27 -14.42
N SER A 22 29.78 1.44 -14.50
CA SER A 22 28.98 2.37 -13.69
C SER A 22 27.97 1.65 -12.79
N PHE A 23 27.58 2.29 -11.69
CA PHE A 23 26.53 1.79 -10.77
C PHE A 23 25.67 2.92 -10.20
N ALA A 24 24.41 2.62 -9.87
CA ALA A 24 23.49 3.63 -9.34
C ALA A 24 23.64 3.83 -7.83
N VAL A 25 23.61 5.09 -7.41
CA VAL A 25 23.66 5.52 -6.01
C VAL A 25 22.49 6.43 -5.72
N GLN A 26 21.76 6.13 -4.63
CA GLN A 26 20.73 6.99 -4.08
C GLN A 26 21.04 7.29 -2.60
N GLY A 27 20.90 8.55 -2.19
CA GLY A 27 21.14 8.95 -0.80
C GLY A 27 20.18 10.04 -0.32
N ARG A 28 20.02 10.14 1.00
CA ARG A 28 19.26 11.22 1.65
C ARG A 28 20.19 12.18 2.39
N LEU A 29 20.17 13.45 1.97
CA LEU A 29 20.81 14.58 2.64
C LEU A 29 19.87 15.16 3.71
N THR A 30 20.38 15.30 4.92
CA THR A 30 19.69 15.92 6.06
C THR A 30 20.60 16.93 6.74
N ASN A 31 20.07 17.95 7.39
CA ASN A 31 20.87 18.84 8.25
C ASN A 31 21.12 18.19 9.62
N ALA A 32 21.94 18.83 10.46
CA ALA A 32 22.22 18.34 11.82
C ALA A 32 21.00 18.24 12.76
N ALA A 33 19.85 18.82 12.38
CA ALA A 33 18.58 18.69 13.09
C ALA A 33 17.71 17.53 12.54
N GLY A 34 18.22 16.75 11.58
CA GLY A 34 17.52 15.63 10.94
C GLY A 34 16.50 16.02 9.87
N LEU A 35 16.41 17.30 9.49
CA LEU A 35 15.50 17.76 8.44
C LEU A 35 16.12 17.52 7.05
N SER A 36 15.31 17.08 6.08
CA SER A 36 15.74 16.92 4.69
C SER A 36 16.35 18.20 4.13
N ALA A 37 17.37 18.06 3.28
CA ALA A 37 17.89 19.17 2.50
C ALA A 37 16.79 19.75 1.59
N PRO A 38 16.68 21.09 1.49
CA PRO A 38 15.74 21.74 0.58
C PRO A 38 15.95 21.34 -0.88
N ASP A 39 14.88 21.37 -1.66
CA ASP A 39 14.94 21.11 -3.09
C ASP A 39 15.90 22.08 -3.79
N GLY A 40 16.77 21.54 -4.64
CA GLY A 40 17.76 22.34 -5.34
C GLY A 40 18.89 21.51 -5.93
N SER A 41 19.88 22.21 -6.48
CA SER A 41 21.10 21.61 -6.98
C SER A 41 22.23 21.73 -5.98
N TYR A 42 22.93 20.63 -5.74
CA TYR A 42 24.05 20.52 -4.81
C TYR A 42 25.31 20.04 -5.54
N GLY A 43 26.45 20.62 -5.19
CA GLY A 43 27.75 20.11 -5.64
C GLY A 43 28.13 18.90 -4.80
N LEU A 44 28.14 17.70 -5.39
CA LEU A 44 28.49 16.47 -4.70
C LEU A 44 29.79 15.87 -5.26
N THR A 45 30.67 15.40 -4.36
CA THR A 45 31.86 14.63 -4.71
C THR A 45 31.80 13.27 -4.04
N PHE A 46 32.07 12.22 -4.82
CA PHE A 46 32.07 10.83 -4.39
C PHE A 46 33.47 10.26 -4.50
N SER A 47 33.93 9.51 -3.51
CA SER A 47 35.23 8.83 -3.58
C SER A 47 35.24 7.46 -2.90
N VAL A 48 36.07 6.55 -3.42
CA VAL A 48 36.21 5.16 -2.91
C VAL A 48 37.57 5.00 -2.24
N TRP A 49 37.56 4.39 -1.06
CA TRP A 49 38.73 4.26 -0.19
C TRP A 49 39.00 2.80 0.23
N THR A 50 40.26 2.52 0.57
CA THR A 50 40.71 1.22 1.10
C THR A 50 40.47 1.01 2.60
N ALA A 51 40.00 2.03 3.34
CA ALA A 51 39.71 1.94 4.77
C ALA A 51 38.62 2.94 5.22
N GLU A 52 37.97 2.66 6.34
CA GLU A 52 36.93 3.50 6.96
C GLU A 52 37.47 4.87 7.41
N THR A 53 38.68 4.88 7.97
CA THR A 53 39.44 6.09 8.33
C THR A 53 40.86 5.94 7.82
N GLY A 54 41.45 7.01 7.28
CA GLY A 54 42.75 6.93 6.60
C GLY A 54 42.68 6.22 5.24
N GLY A 55 43.64 5.33 4.94
CA GLY A 55 43.65 4.56 3.68
C GLY A 55 43.99 5.38 2.43
N GLU A 56 44.02 4.69 1.29
CA GLU A 56 44.29 5.25 -0.03
C GLU A 56 42.98 5.48 -0.78
N ARG A 57 42.88 6.62 -1.46
CA ARG A 57 41.75 6.94 -2.35
C ARG A 57 41.98 6.27 -3.70
N LEU A 58 41.13 5.32 -4.05
CA LEU A 58 41.23 4.53 -5.28
C LEU A 58 40.51 5.16 -6.47
N TRP A 59 39.47 5.96 -6.21
CA TRP A 59 38.64 6.58 -7.25
C TRP A 59 37.89 7.80 -6.70
N GLU A 60 37.57 8.74 -7.59
CA GLU A 60 36.81 9.96 -7.29
C GLU A 60 36.01 10.44 -8.51
N GLU A 61 34.79 10.92 -8.28
CA GLU A 61 33.94 11.61 -9.26
C GLU A 61 33.30 12.85 -8.62
N ALA A 62 33.38 13.99 -9.31
CA ALA A 62 32.90 15.27 -8.81
C ALA A 62 31.83 15.87 -9.73
N HIS A 63 30.67 16.18 -9.16
CA HIS A 63 29.52 16.84 -9.80
C HIS A 63 29.37 18.27 -9.28
N THR A 64 30.43 19.06 -9.35
CA THR A 64 30.50 20.42 -8.77
C THR A 64 30.21 21.53 -9.79
N SER A 65 30.18 21.22 -11.09
CA SER A 65 29.82 22.16 -12.15
C SER A 65 28.32 22.19 -12.43
N ALA A 66 27.78 23.34 -12.80
CA ALA A 66 26.35 23.49 -13.13
C ALA A 66 25.92 22.49 -14.24
N PRO A 67 24.77 21.81 -14.10
CA PRO A 67 23.71 22.08 -13.14
C PRO A 67 23.81 21.33 -11.80
N GLY A 68 24.95 20.74 -11.42
CA GLY A 68 25.13 19.97 -10.16
C GLY A 68 24.21 18.75 -10.04
N VAL A 69 24.05 18.21 -8.84
CA VAL A 69 23.14 17.09 -8.57
C VAL A 69 21.82 17.60 -8.03
N ALA A 70 20.72 17.27 -8.71
CA ALA A 70 19.38 17.60 -8.24
C ALA A 70 19.01 16.80 -6.98
N VAL A 71 18.50 17.50 -5.98
CA VAL A 71 17.99 16.95 -4.73
C VAL A 71 16.54 17.38 -4.60
N VAL A 72 15.64 16.41 -4.36
CA VAL A 72 14.21 16.64 -4.14
C VAL A 72 13.78 15.88 -2.87
N ASP A 73 13.13 16.55 -1.94
CA ASP A 73 12.78 16.04 -0.60
C ASP A 73 14.00 15.51 0.19
N GLY A 74 15.17 16.06 -0.10
CA GLY A 74 16.45 15.63 0.46
C GLY A 74 17.03 14.38 -0.19
N ILE A 75 16.44 13.84 -1.26
CA ILE A 75 16.93 12.64 -1.97
C ILE A 75 17.68 13.04 -3.25
N PHE A 76 18.86 12.43 -3.46
CA PHE A 76 19.54 12.41 -4.76
C PHE A 76 19.62 11.00 -5.31
N SER A 77 19.60 10.85 -6.63
CA SER A 77 19.82 9.58 -7.34
C SER A 77 20.64 9.85 -8.61
N LEU A 78 21.76 9.14 -8.78
CA LEU A 78 22.62 9.26 -9.97
C LEU A 78 23.43 7.99 -10.23
N ALA A 79 23.94 7.84 -11.46
CA ALA A 79 24.88 6.78 -11.82
C ALA A 79 26.32 7.28 -11.68
N LEU A 80 27.13 6.58 -10.88
CA LEU A 80 28.57 6.83 -10.74
C LEU A 80 29.34 6.00 -11.76
N GLY A 81 30.38 6.57 -12.35
CA GLY A 81 31.23 5.93 -13.36
C GLY A 81 31.06 6.49 -14.77
N ASP A 82 30.05 7.32 -15.02
CA ASP A 82 29.82 7.97 -16.31
C ASP A 82 30.70 9.23 -16.48
N GLY A 83 30.92 10.01 -15.41
CA GLY A 83 31.81 11.18 -15.43
C GLY A 83 33.28 10.84 -15.21
N ALA A 84 33.57 9.80 -14.44
CA ALA A 84 34.93 9.26 -14.25
C ALA A 84 34.88 7.72 -14.24
N PRO A 85 35.33 7.03 -15.31
CA PRO A 85 35.22 5.57 -15.41
C PRO A 85 35.82 4.83 -14.22
N ILE A 86 35.08 3.86 -13.69
CA ILE A 86 35.54 3.05 -12.56
C ILE A 86 36.33 1.84 -13.07
N GLY A 87 37.65 1.87 -12.88
CA GLY A 87 38.52 0.78 -13.29
C GLY A 87 38.27 -0.52 -12.50
N ALA A 88 38.45 -1.68 -13.15
CA ALA A 88 38.25 -3.00 -12.53
C ALA A 88 39.09 -3.21 -11.24
N GLY A 89 40.22 -2.51 -11.10
CA GLY A 89 41.08 -2.55 -9.91
C GLY A 89 40.52 -1.83 -8.68
N VAL A 90 39.54 -0.92 -8.83
CA VAL A 90 39.00 -0.12 -7.70
C VAL A 90 38.38 -1.01 -6.64
N PHE A 91 37.76 -2.13 -7.04
CA PHE A 91 37.13 -3.09 -6.14
C PHE A 91 37.93 -4.39 -5.95
N ALA A 92 39.12 -4.50 -6.54
CA ALA A 92 39.95 -5.70 -6.43
C ALA A 92 40.68 -5.77 -5.07
N GLY A 93 40.41 -6.78 -4.24
CA GLY A 93 41.16 -7.02 -3.00
C GLY A 93 40.49 -6.55 -1.71
N GLY A 94 39.22 -6.91 -1.49
CA GLY A 94 38.56 -6.82 -0.18
C GLY A 94 37.56 -5.66 -0.03
N ALA A 95 37.18 -5.37 1.23
CA ALA A 95 36.18 -4.36 1.55
C ALA A 95 36.57 -2.96 1.00
N ARG A 96 35.55 -2.15 0.68
CA ARG A 96 35.69 -0.78 0.20
C ARG A 96 34.76 0.16 0.94
N TRP A 97 35.12 1.44 0.97
CA TRP A 97 34.36 2.48 1.66
C TRP A 97 34.06 3.64 0.73
N LEU A 98 32.80 4.06 0.67
CA LEU A 98 32.31 5.19 -0.10
C LEU A 98 32.25 6.43 0.81
N GLU A 99 32.93 7.49 0.39
CA GLU A 99 32.87 8.83 1.00
C GLU A 99 32.06 9.75 0.10
N VAL A 100 31.22 10.58 0.71
CA VAL A 100 30.39 11.57 0.01
C VAL A 100 30.63 12.94 0.66
N GLN A 101 30.83 13.96 -0.18
CA GLN A 101 31.03 15.33 0.25
C GLN A 101 30.02 16.25 -0.44
N VAL A 102 29.40 17.15 0.32
CA VAL A 102 28.62 18.28 -0.20
C VAL A 102 29.54 19.50 -0.21
N VAL A 103 29.92 20.03 -1.37
CA VAL A 103 30.89 21.13 -1.45
C VAL A 103 30.22 22.46 -1.04
N PRO A 104 30.85 23.32 -0.21
CA PRO A 104 32.23 23.24 0.32
C PRO A 104 32.36 22.65 1.74
N GLU A 105 31.39 21.88 2.21
CA GLU A 105 31.40 21.30 3.56
C GLU A 105 32.39 20.15 3.71
N PRO A 106 32.81 19.79 4.94
CA PRO A 106 33.65 18.63 5.19
C PRO A 106 33.01 17.32 4.66
N PRO A 107 33.81 16.32 4.26
CA PRO A 107 33.29 15.02 3.84
C PRO A 107 32.56 14.32 4.99
N MET A 108 31.49 13.60 4.66
CA MET A 108 30.70 12.84 5.61
C MET A 108 31.39 11.50 5.95
N PRO A 109 31.09 10.87 7.11
CA PRO A 109 31.68 9.60 7.48
C PRO A 109 31.49 8.53 6.40
N ARG A 110 32.57 7.80 6.09
CA ARG A 110 32.56 6.81 5.02
C ARG A 110 31.66 5.64 5.36
N ARG A 111 30.98 5.09 4.35
CA ARG A 111 30.13 3.90 4.50
C ARG A 111 30.74 2.73 3.77
N ARG A 112 30.73 1.54 4.40
CA ARG A 112 31.22 0.32 3.76
C ARG A 112 30.33 -0.03 2.56
N ILE A 113 30.96 -0.45 1.47
CA ILE A 113 30.30 -0.97 0.27
C ILE A 113 30.17 -2.48 0.47
N ASP A 114 29.00 -2.92 0.90
CA ASP A 114 28.72 -4.34 1.23
C ASP A 114 28.39 -5.19 -0.01
N SER A 115 27.87 -4.54 -1.04
CA SER A 115 27.46 -5.16 -2.29
C SER A 115 28.31 -4.56 -3.41
N VAL A 116 29.49 -5.12 -3.66
CA VAL A 116 30.20 -4.82 -4.91
C VAL A 116 29.46 -5.55 -6.04
N PRO A 117 29.15 -4.92 -7.18
CA PRO A 117 28.73 -5.66 -8.36
C PRO A 117 29.90 -6.55 -8.80
N THR A 118 29.85 -7.83 -8.42
CA THR A 118 30.87 -8.84 -8.73
C THR A 118 31.06 -9.09 -10.23
N ALA A 119 30.27 -8.41 -11.08
CA ALA A 119 30.37 -8.47 -12.54
C ALA A 119 31.65 -7.80 -13.10
N LEU A 120 32.25 -6.81 -12.43
CA LEU A 120 33.49 -6.19 -12.96
C LEU A 120 34.74 -7.08 -12.80
N VAL A 121 34.75 -8.00 -11.85
CA VAL A 121 35.93 -8.87 -11.59
C VAL A 121 36.02 -10.00 -12.63
N ALA A 122 34.89 -10.39 -13.24
CA ALA A 122 34.85 -11.46 -14.22
C ALA A 122 35.49 -11.09 -15.58
N HIS A 123 35.65 -9.80 -15.89
CA HIS A 123 36.22 -9.35 -17.17
C HIS A 123 37.77 -9.32 -17.20
N ALA A 124 38.45 -9.50 -16.05
CA ALA A 124 39.91 -9.35 -15.95
C ALA A 124 40.69 -10.68 -15.92
N LEU A 125 40.09 -11.81 -16.31
CA LEU A 125 40.82 -13.07 -16.45
C LEU A 125 41.49 -13.16 -17.83
N ASP A 126 42.71 -12.62 -17.90
CA ASP A 126 43.63 -12.77 -19.03
C ASP A 126 44.23 -14.20 -19.00
N CYS A 127 43.74 -15.09 -19.86
CA CYS A 127 44.11 -16.51 -19.86
C CYS A 127 45.50 -16.75 -20.48
N THR A 128 46.55 -16.68 -19.66
CA THR A 128 47.93 -17.11 -20.00
C THR A 128 48.17 -18.64 -19.86
N GLY A 129 47.10 -19.43 -19.71
CA GLY A 129 47.19 -20.86 -19.36
C GLY A 129 46.36 -21.84 -20.20
N CYS A 130 45.92 -21.48 -21.41
CA CYS A 130 45.19 -22.43 -22.26
C CYS A 130 46.13 -23.52 -22.82
N VAL A 131 45.84 -24.78 -22.49
CA VAL A 131 46.49 -25.97 -23.08
C VAL A 131 45.89 -26.23 -24.47
N PRO A 132 46.70 -26.39 -25.54
CA PRO A 132 46.17 -26.60 -26.89
C PRO A 132 45.51 -27.98 -27.07
N PRO A 133 44.54 -28.11 -28.01
CA PRO A 133 43.74 -29.33 -28.22
C PRO A 133 44.54 -30.62 -28.50
N SER A 134 45.82 -30.50 -28.85
CA SER A 134 46.73 -31.63 -29.08
C SER A 134 47.18 -32.34 -27.80
N ALA A 135 46.97 -31.76 -26.61
CA ALA A 135 47.38 -32.36 -25.34
C ALA A 135 46.30 -33.26 -24.68
N LEU A 136 45.11 -33.38 -25.27
CA LEU A 136 43.97 -34.12 -24.71
C LEU A 136 43.83 -35.56 -25.21
N ALA A 137 44.74 -36.04 -26.05
CA ALA A 137 44.78 -37.45 -26.43
C ALA A 137 45.77 -38.18 -25.52
N ILE A 138 45.28 -38.77 -24.43
CA ILE A 138 45.79 -39.96 -23.69
C ILE A 138 45.31 -39.84 -22.23
N LEU A 139 44.20 -40.53 -21.88
CA LEU A 139 44.00 -41.43 -20.72
C LEU A 139 42.49 -41.69 -20.45
N PRO A 140 42.11 -42.90 -19.97
CA PRO A 140 40.72 -43.33 -19.85
C PRO A 140 40.05 -42.96 -18.52
N ALA A 141 38.73 -42.80 -18.64
CA ALA A 141 37.65 -42.78 -17.64
C ALA A 141 38.02 -43.00 -16.16
N ALA A 142 37.74 -41.97 -15.33
CA ALA A 142 36.93 -42.05 -14.11
C ALA A 142 36.98 -40.73 -13.33
N ALA A 143 36.08 -39.80 -13.65
CA ALA A 143 35.54 -38.81 -12.71
C ALA A 143 34.29 -38.21 -13.36
N ALA A 144 33.19 -38.19 -12.62
CA ALA A 144 31.87 -37.77 -13.08
C ALA A 144 31.91 -36.35 -13.66
N ASP A 145 31.74 -36.26 -14.97
CA ASP A 145 31.74 -35.02 -15.72
C ASP A 145 30.30 -34.59 -16.00
N LEU A 146 29.89 -33.46 -15.43
CA LEU A 146 28.61 -32.79 -15.73
C LEU A 146 28.48 -32.45 -17.23
N SER A 147 29.57 -32.45 -17.99
CA SER A 147 29.54 -32.35 -19.46
C SER A 147 28.89 -33.58 -20.13
N ALA A 148 29.01 -34.77 -19.53
CA ALA A 148 28.36 -35.98 -20.02
C ALA A 148 26.84 -35.92 -19.82
N LEU A 149 26.38 -35.21 -18.78
CA LEU A 149 24.96 -34.97 -18.53
C LEU A 149 24.38 -33.97 -19.54
N SER A 150 25.13 -32.91 -19.89
CA SER A 150 24.76 -31.97 -20.97
C SER A 150 24.75 -32.66 -22.34
N ALA A 151 25.75 -33.49 -22.63
CA ALA A 151 25.83 -34.24 -23.88
C ALA A 151 24.73 -35.30 -23.99
N ALA A 152 24.32 -35.92 -22.87
CA ALA A 152 23.17 -36.82 -22.83
C ALA A 152 21.85 -36.08 -23.09
N PHE A 153 21.71 -34.85 -22.60
CA PHE A 153 20.54 -34.01 -22.85
C PHE A 153 20.47 -33.53 -24.31
N ASP A 154 21.61 -33.14 -24.89
CA ASP A 154 21.71 -32.74 -26.29
C ASP A 154 21.49 -33.95 -27.23
N ALA A 155 22.00 -35.14 -26.88
CA ALA A 155 21.74 -36.38 -27.61
C ALA A 155 20.26 -36.81 -27.57
N HIS A 156 19.56 -36.55 -26.46
CA HIS A 156 18.13 -36.85 -26.32
C HIS A 156 17.26 -36.00 -27.27
N THR A 157 17.72 -34.80 -27.65
CA THR A 157 16.99 -33.92 -28.57
C THR A 157 17.25 -34.20 -30.07
N ALA A 158 18.25 -35.02 -30.41
CA ALA A 158 18.75 -35.11 -31.79
C ALA A 158 18.50 -36.46 -32.50
N ASP A 159 18.22 -37.57 -31.81
CA ASP A 159 18.00 -38.85 -32.50
C ASP A 159 17.13 -39.84 -31.70
N ALA A 160 15.88 -40.02 -32.13
CA ALA A 160 14.98 -41.05 -31.61
C ALA A 160 15.38 -42.49 -32.01
N ALA A 161 16.42 -42.68 -32.83
CA ALA A 161 16.87 -44.00 -33.27
C ALA A 161 18.07 -44.55 -32.47
N ALA A 162 18.66 -43.77 -31.55
CA ALA A 162 19.80 -44.17 -30.74
C ALA A 162 19.45 -44.85 -29.41
N HIS A 163 18.23 -45.39 -29.25
CA HIS A 163 17.89 -46.25 -28.12
C HIS A 163 18.66 -47.58 -28.21
N GLY A 164 19.88 -47.58 -27.67
CA GLY A 164 20.52 -48.81 -27.22
C GLY A 164 19.60 -49.47 -26.17
N PRO A 165 19.57 -50.81 -26.07
CA PRO A 165 18.58 -51.58 -25.31
C PRO A 165 18.64 -51.42 -23.77
N GLY A 166 19.32 -50.38 -23.26
CA GLY A 166 19.58 -50.19 -21.84
C GLY A 166 18.64 -49.24 -21.11
N TYR A 167 17.90 -48.36 -21.81
CA TYR A 167 16.94 -47.44 -21.16
C TYR A 167 15.75 -47.17 -22.07
N SER A 168 14.58 -47.61 -21.62
CA SER A 168 13.27 -47.22 -22.12
C SER A 168 12.87 -45.85 -21.55
N ASP A 169 12.00 -45.13 -22.26
CA ASP A 169 11.39 -43.88 -21.75
C ASP A 169 10.73 -44.07 -20.38
N THR A 170 10.28 -45.30 -20.09
CA THR A 170 9.72 -45.72 -18.81
C THR A 170 10.76 -45.71 -17.67
N GLU A 171 12.01 -46.08 -17.95
CA GLU A 171 13.10 -46.09 -16.95
C GLU A 171 13.63 -44.67 -16.67
N ALA A 172 13.63 -43.79 -17.67
CA ALA A 172 13.98 -42.38 -17.48
C ALA A 172 12.95 -41.65 -16.61
N VAL A 173 11.66 -41.92 -16.83
CA VAL A 173 10.57 -41.38 -15.98
C VAL A 173 10.66 -41.94 -14.56
N ALA A 174 10.94 -43.24 -14.39
CA ALA A 174 11.11 -43.84 -13.08
C ALA A 174 12.28 -43.23 -12.29
N ALA A 175 13.41 -42.95 -12.94
CA ALA A 175 14.58 -42.34 -12.29
C ALA A 175 14.34 -40.90 -11.81
N VAL A 176 13.52 -40.12 -12.53
CA VAL A 176 13.10 -38.78 -12.09
C VAL A 176 12.11 -38.86 -10.93
N GLN A 177 11.23 -39.87 -10.92
CA GLN A 177 10.28 -40.12 -9.83
C GLN A 177 10.94 -40.61 -8.54
N ASP A 178 12.08 -41.32 -8.64
CA ASP A 178 12.78 -41.92 -7.50
C ASP A 178 13.84 -41.00 -6.87
N ALA A 179 14.04 -39.79 -7.40
CA ALA A 179 14.99 -38.81 -6.86
C ALA A 179 14.49 -38.25 -5.50
N PRO A 180 15.20 -38.50 -4.38
CA PRO A 180 14.76 -38.07 -3.06
C PRO A 180 14.87 -36.55 -2.94
N GLY A 181 13.72 -35.86 -2.94
CA GLY A 181 13.62 -34.42 -2.69
C GLY A 181 12.63 -33.66 -3.58
N LEU A 182 12.11 -34.26 -4.66
CA LEU A 182 11.15 -33.61 -5.54
C LEU A 182 10.05 -34.60 -5.97
N THR A 183 9.06 -34.81 -5.12
CA THR A 183 7.83 -35.54 -5.49
C THR A 183 6.96 -34.65 -6.38
N LEU A 184 7.12 -34.78 -7.70
CA LEU A 184 6.23 -34.19 -8.70
C LEU A 184 5.17 -35.22 -9.09
N SER A 185 4.01 -35.16 -8.46
CA SER A 185 2.84 -35.94 -8.87
C SER A 185 2.12 -35.25 -10.03
N GLY A 186 2.72 -35.27 -11.23
CA GLY A 186 2.14 -34.72 -12.45
C GLY A 186 3.16 -34.33 -13.53
N PRO A 187 2.74 -34.12 -14.80
CA PRO A 187 3.63 -33.70 -15.87
C PRO A 187 4.06 -32.24 -15.68
N VAL A 188 5.20 -32.01 -15.02
CA VAL A 188 5.87 -30.70 -15.00
C VAL A 188 6.66 -30.52 -16.29
N ASN A 189 6.15 -29.68 -17.19
CA ASN A 189 6.87 -29.26 -18.39
C ASN A 189 7.96 -28.25 -18.01
N PHE A 190 9.20 -28.70 -17.88
CA PHE A 190 10.36 -27.80 -17.90
C PHE A 190 10.55 -27.29 -19.33
N ALA A 191 10.00 -26.12 -19.64
CA ALA A 191 10.18 -25.52 -20.95
C ALA A 191 11.67 -25.14 -21.13
N SER A 192 12.36 -25.80 -22.06
CA SER A 192 13.68 -25.37 -22.49
C SER A 192 13.57 -24.14 -23.40
N LYS A 193 14.48 -23.18 -23.16
CA LYS A 193 14.73 -21.90 -23.86
C LYS A 193 13.93 -20.66 -23.41
N GLY A 194 14.52 -19.94 -22.45
CA GLY A 194 14.51 -18.47 -22.45
C GLY A 194 14.73 -17.84 -21.08
N THR A 195 14.05 -18.33 -20.05
CA THR A 195 14.14 -17.84 -18.67
C THR A 195 13.88 -19.00 -17.73
N SER A 196 14.86 -19.38 -16.91
CA SER A 196 14.68 -20.46 -15.94
C SER A 196 13.71 -20.02 -14.84
N GLY A 197 12.55 -20.66 -14.75
CA GLY A 197 11.56 -20.42 -13.70
C GLY A 197 10.56 -21.58 -13.58
N LEU A 198 9.97 -21.74 -12.39
CA LEU A 198 8.84 -22.65 -12.17
C LEU A 198 7.59 -22.06 -12.84
N ARG A 199 7.05 -22.74 -13.84
CA ARG A 199 5.77 -22.39 -14.45
C ARG A 199 4.70 -23.31 -13.90
N LEU A 200 3.72 -22.73 -13.20
CA LEU A 200 2.54 -23.46 -12.75
C LEU A 200 1.70 -23.91 -13.96
N GLU A 201 0.96 -25.00 -13.78
CA GLU A 201 -0.09 -25.38 -14.73
C GLU A 201 -1.09 -24.22 -14.88
N THR A 202 -1.60 -24.03 -16.09
CA THR A 202 -2.62 -23.02 -16.38
C THR A 202 -3.92 -23.71 -16.80
N ALA A 203 -5.03 -23.41 -16.13
CA ALA A 203 -6.36 -23.96 -16.45
C ALA A 203 -7.45 -22.91 -16.28
N SER A 204 -8.57 -23.00 -17.02
CA SER A 204 -9.69 -22.04 -16.90
C SER A 204 -10.72 -22.41 -15.81
N ALA A 205 -10.57 -23.59 -15.22
CA ALA A 205 -11.37 -24.17 -14.14
C ALA A 205 -10.47 -25.12 -13.32
N ASP A 206 -10.98 -25.63 -12.21
CA ASP A 206 -10.21 -26.51 -11.32
C ASP A 206 -9.71 -27.77 -12.06
N PRO A 207 -8.38 -28.00 -12.13
CA PRO A 207 -7.81 -29.13 -12.88
C PRO A 207 -8.16 -30.49 -12.27
N VAL A 208 -8.38 -30.51 -10.96
CA VAL A 208 -8.66 -31.68 -10.13
C VAL A 208 -9.76 -31.32 -9.11
N THR A 209 -10.36 -32.32 -8.49
CA THR A 209 -11.18 -32.06 -7.28
C THR A 209 -10.21 -31.75 -6.15
N CYS A 210 -10.42 -30.67 -5.40
CA CYS A 210 -9.64 -30.44 -4.21
C CYS A 210 -10.15 -31.36 -3.09
N ASP A 211 -9.32 -32.32 -2.69
CA ASP A 211 -9.56 -33.13 -1.52
C ASP A 211 -8.24 -33.34 -0.73
N ASN A 212 -8.28 -34.16 0.33
CA ASN A 212 -7.11 -34.41 1.17
C ASN A 212 -5.90 -34.99 0.40
N ALA A 213 -6.10 -35.66 -0.74
CA ALA A 213 -5.03 -36.18 -1.58
C ALA A 213 -4.35 -35.10 -2.43
N GLU A 214 -5.10 -34.09 -2.87
CA GLU A 214 -4.63 -32.96 -3.67
C GLU A 214 -4.30 -31.71 -2.85
N THR A 215 -4.32 -31.80 -1.51
CA THR A 215 -3.94 -30.69 -0.63
C THR A 215 -2.56 -30.14 -0.99
N GLY A 216 -2.47 -28.83 -1.20
CA GLY A 216 -1.25 -28.14 -1.65
C GLY A 216 -1.06 -28.07 -3.17
N TYR A 217 -1.99 -28.62 -3.96
CA TYR A 217 -1.98 -28.46 -5.43
C TYR A 217 -2.07 -26.97 -5.80
N LEU A 218 -1.17 -26.51 -6.67
CA LEU A 218 -1.08 -25.13 -7.11
C LEU A 218 -1.28 -25.01 -8.63
N TYR A 219 -2.19 -24.15 -9.07
CA TYR A 219 -2.35 -23.83 -10.49
C TYR A 219 -2.66 -22.36 -10.71
N PHE A 220 -2.38 -21.85 -11.91
CA PHE A 220 -2.79 -20.53 -12.35
C PHE A 220 -4.13 -20.61 -13.08
N ASN A 221 -5.18 -20.05 -12.50
CA ASN A 221 -6.48 -20.00 -13.14
C ASN A 221 -6.49 -18.89 -14.20
N THR A 222 -6.70 -19.24 -15.46
CA THR A 222 -6.65 -18.30 -16.60
C THR A 222 -7.89 -17.42 -16.71
N THR A 223 -9.01 -17.82 -16.09
CA THR A 223 -10.25 -17.06 -16.04
C THR A 223 -10.16 -15.97 -14.97
N SER A 224 -9.80 -16.33 -13.74
CA SER A 224 -9.66 -15.38 -12.61
C SER A 224 -8.30 -14.67 -12.58
N ARG A 225 -7.31 -15.16 -13.35
CA ARG A 225 -5.92 -14.66 -13.41
C ARG A 225 -5.20 -14.68 -12.06
N GLN A 226 -5.45 -15.72 -11.27
CA GLN A 226 -4.89 -15.89 -9.93
C GLN A 226 -4.18 -17.24 -9.79
N VAL A 227 -3.20 -17.32 -8.89
CA VAL A 227 -2.70 -18.60 -8.40
C VAL A 227 -3.68 -19.12 -7.37
N LEU A 228 -4.20 -20.33 -7.53
CA LEU A 228 -5.04 -21.01 -6.54
C LEU A 228 -4.25 -22.15 -5.90
N VAL A 229 -4.52 -22.42 -4.62
CA VAL A 229 -4.00 -23.55 -3.84
C VAL A 229 -5.16 -24.39 -3.31
N CYS A 230 -5.07 -25.71 -3.41
CA CYS A 230 -6.01 -26.61 -2.75
C CYS A 230 -5.70 -26.69 -1.25
N ASP A 231 -6.68 -26.41 -0.38
CA ASP A 231 -6.53 -26.47 1.07
C ASP A 231 -6.91 -27.83 1.68
N GLY A 232 -7.41 -28.74 0.86
CA GLY A 232 -7.91 -30.07 1.23
C GLY A 232 -9.43 -30.24 1.10
N ASP A 233 -10.17 -29.15 0.82
CA ASP A 233 -11.60 -29.16 0.51
C ASP A 233 -11.94 -28.31 -0.74
N GLU A 234 -11.30 -27.15 -0.93
CA GLU A 234 -11.53 -26.30 -2.11
C GLU A 234 -10.26 -25.56 -2.59
N PHE A 235 -10.31 -25.03 -3.82
CA PHE A 235 -9.25 -24.18 -4.36
C PHE A 235 -9.43 -22.73 -3.91
N VAL A 236 -8.50 -22.24 -3.11
CA VAL A 236 -8.48 -20.86 -2.59
C VAL A 236 -7.36 -20.03 -3.24
N PRO A 237 -7.57 -18.73 -3.49
CA PRO A 237 -6.54 -17.90 -4.11
C PRO A 237 -5.36 -17.65 -3.17
N LEU A 238 -4.14 -17.83 -3.70
CA LEU A 238 -2.88 -17.55 -3.03
C LEU A 238 -2.57 -16.06 -3.19
N VAL A 239 -3.31 -15.24 -2.45
CA VAL A 239 -3.18 -13.79 -2.46
C VAL A 239 -2.65 -13.29 -1.12
N ASN A 240 -1.53 -12.56 -1.16
CA ASN A 240 -1.17 -11.61 -0.09
C ASN A 240 -1.72 -10.23 -0.48
N GLU A 241 -3.05 -10.12 -0.58
CA GLU A 241 -3.70 -8.84 -0.79
C GLU A 241 -3.52 -8.02 0.49
N ALA A 242 -3.01 -6.78 0.36
CA ALA A 242 -2.90 -5.88 1.50
C ALA A 242 -4.26 -5.79 2.21
N PRO A 243 -4.36 -5.65 3.54
CA PRO A 243 -5.67 -5.55 4.21
C PRO A 243 -6.57 -4.45 3.59
N LEU A 244 -7.88 -4.67 3.58
CA LEU A 244 -8.85 -3.67 3.13
C LEU A 244 -8.70 -2.39 3.95
N GLY A 245 -8.85 -1.25 3.31
CA GLY A 245 -8.66 0.05 3.96
C GLY A 245 -7.22 0.55 3.96
N THR A 246 -6.32 -0.10 3.22
CA THR A 246 -4.97 0.40 2.92
C THR A 246 -4.94 1.23 1.64
N VAL A 247 -3.88 2.03 1.43
CA VAL A 247 -3.69 2.82 0.20
C VAL A 247 -3.76 1.94 -1.06
N SER A 248 -3.16 0.75 -0.99
CA SER A 248 -3.07 -0.20 -2.10
C SER A 248 -4.34 -1.02 -2.30
N ARG A 249 -5.19 -1.16 -1.27
CA ARG A 249 -6.47 -1.85 -1.34
C ARG A 249 -7.55 -1.07 -0.54
N PRO A 250 -7.98 0.10 -1.04
CA PRO A 250 -9.00 0.89 -0.37
C PRO A 250 -10.33 0.15 -0.38
N ALA A 251 -11.11 0.28 0.69
CA ALA A 251 -12.45 -0.30 0.78
C ALA A 251 -13.52 0.70 0.32
N ARG A 252 -14.74 0.25 -0.01
CA ARG A 252 -15.82 1.19 -0.34
C ARG A 252 -16.39 1.91 0.87
N ARG A 253 -16.28 1.31 2.05
CA ARG A 253 -16.79 1.85 3.32
C ARG A 253 -16.15 1.15 4.51
N CYS A 254 -16.18 1.79 5.69
CA CYS A 254 -15.64 1.20 6.91
C CYS A 254 -16.28 -0.17 7.27
N GLN A 255 -17.57 -0.35 6.97
CA GLN A 255 -18.26 -1.62 7.21
C GLN A 255 -17.62 -2.80 6.47
N GLU A 256 -17.15 -2.59 5.23
CA GLU A 256 -16.55 -3.64 4.41
C GLU A 256 -15.25 -4.17 5.03
N ILE A 257 -14.42 -3.25 5.53
CA ILE A 257 -13.18 -3.56 6.26
C ILE A 257 -13.49 -4.41 7.49
N LEU A 258 -14.51 -4.00 8.26
CA LEU A 258 -14.91 -4.72 9.47
C LEU A 258 -15.43 -6.13 9.14
N THR A 259 -16.28 -6.26 8.13
CA THR A 259 -16.84 -7.56 7.72
C THR A 259 -15.80 -8.51 7.13
N ALA A 260 -14.76 -7.97 6.49
CA ALA A 260 -13.66 -8.76 5.95
C ALA A 260 -12.67 -9.25 7.02
N GLY A 261 -12.78 -8.75 8.27
CA GLY A 261 -11.82 -9.07 9.33
C GLY A 261 -10.50 -8.30 9.23
N ASP A 262 -10.40 -7.32 8.32
CA ASP A 262 -9.20 -6.52 8.07
C ASP A 262 -9.08 -5.29 9.00
N SER A 263 -10.03 -5.12 9.91
CA SER A 263 -10.03 -4.02 10.89
C SER A 263 -8.86 -4.12 11.86
N THR A 264 -8.16 -2.99 12.05
CA THR A 264 -7.11 -2.80 13.06
C THR A 264 -7.58 -1.98 14.26
N GLY A 265 -8.89 -1.75 14.39
CA GLY A 265 -9.53 -0.92 15.40
C GLY A 265 -9.99 0.45 14.88
N ASP A 266 -10.45 1.31 15.79
CA ASP A 266 -10.91 2.66 15.44
C ASP A 266 -9.75 3.51 14.92
N GLY A 267 -9.96 4.21 13.81
CA GLY A 267 -8.88 4.96 13.21
C GLY A 267 -9.10 5.31 11.76
N ASN A 268 -8.02 5.72 11.12
CA ASN A 268 -8.00 6.19 9.75
C ASN A 268 -7.80 5.05 8.76
N TYR A 269 -8.68 4.97 7.76
CA TYR A 269 -8.62 3.99 6.67
C TYR A 269 -8.78 4.68 5.32
N TRP A 270 -8.23 4.06 4.29
CA TRP A 270 -8.38 4.48 2.90
C TRP A 270 -9.66 3.92 2.31
N LEU A 271 -10.56 4.82 1.91
CA LEU A 271 -11.82 4.45 1.28
C LEU A 271 -11.92 5.02 -0.13
N ASP A 272 -12.48 4.23 -1.02
CA ASP A 272 -12.84 4.57 -2.39
C ASP A 272 -14.35 4.33 -2.56
N LEU A 273 -15.14 5.37 -2.33
CA LEU A 273 -16.59 5.24 -2.10
C LEU A 273 -17.37 4.84 -3.37
N ASP A 274 -16.93 5.25 -4.55
CA ASP A 274 -17.49 4.84 -5.83
C ASP A 274 -16.73 3.66 -6.48
N GLY A 275 -15.56 3.34 -5.95
CA GLY A 275 -14.76 2.18 -6.31
C GLY A 275 -13.78 2.48 -7.45
N PRO A 276 -12.96 1.49 -7.85
CA PRO A 276 -11.75 1.75 -8.63
C PRO A 276 -11.97 2.27 -10.05
N THR A 277 -13.21 2.20 -10.55
CA THR A 277 -13.62 2.72 -11.86
C THR A 277 -14.39 4.04 -11.76
N GLY A 278 -14.58 4.53 -10.54
CA GLY A 278 -15.27 5.76 -10.21
C GLY A 278 -14.43 6.99 -10.51
N SER A 279 -15.06 8.15 -10.36
CA SER A 279 -14.40 9.45 -10.52
C SER A 279 -13.85 9.99 -9.21
N GLU A 280 -14.40 9.55 -8.07
CA GLU A 280 -13.85 9.90 -6.77
C GLU A 280 -12.54 9.14 -6.54
N VAL A 281 -11.56 9.82 -5.98
CA VAL A 281 -10.28 9.19 -5.66
C VAL A 281 -10.31 8.61 -4.26
N ALA A 282 -9.65 7.47 -4.08
CA ALA A 282 -9.43 6.87 -2.78
C ALA A 282 -8.82 7.91 -1.82
N SER A 283 -9.37 8.00 -0.60
CA SER A 283 -8.95 9.00 0.37
C SER A 283 -9.19 8.55 1.81
N LEU A 284 -8.57 9.27 2.74
CA LEU A 284 -8.63 8.98 4.17
C LEU A 284 -9.97 9.37 4.80
N PHE A 285 -10.56 8.42 5.53
CA PHE A 285 -11.72 8.60 6.40
C PHE A 285 -11.44 8.01 7.78
N TYR A 286 -12.13 8.54 8.79
CA TYR A 286 -12.12 7.96 10.12
C TYR A 286 -13.23 6.93 10.24
N CYS A 287 -12.85 5.72 10.60
CA CYS A 287 -13.73 4.61 10.87
C CYS A 287 -13.82 4.35 12.37
N ASP A 288 -15.04 4.32 12.89
CA ASP A 288 -15.33 3.72 14.18
C ASP A 288 -15.72 2.26 13.96
N MET A 289 -14.83 1.37 14.39
CA MET A 289 -14.91 -0.08 14.22
C MET A 289 -15.43 -0.78 15.49
N THR A 290 -15.71 -0.03 16.55
CA THR A 290 -15.99 -0.58 17.89
C THR A 290 -17.42 -0.34 18.33
N ASN A 291 -17.93 0.88 18.19
CA ASN A 291 -19.20 1.27 18.79
C ASN A 291 -20.39 0.97 17.86
N ASP A 292 -21.54 0.61 18.44
CA ASP A 292 -22.78 0.30 17.70
C ASP A 292 -22.61 -0.76 16.59
N GLY A 293 -21.76 -1.76 16.86
CA GLY A 293 -21.42 -2.83 15.92
C GLY A 293 -20.34 -2.46 14.90
N GLY A 294 -19.74 -1.27 15.01
CA GLY A 294 -18.62 -0.82 14.18
C GLY A 294 -18.98 -0.59 12.70
N GLY A 295 -17.95 -0.31 11.91
CA GLY A 295 -18.06 -0.09 10.47
C GLY A 295 -18.60 1.30 10.12
N TRP A 296 -18.56 2.25 11.05
CA TRP A 296 -19.11 3.59 10.87
C TRP A 296 -18.09 4.52 10.23
N THR A 297 -18.46 5.12 9.11
CA THR A 297 -17.64 6.12 8.42
C THR A 297 -18.02 7.51 8.89
N ARG A 298 -17.09 8.26 9.48
CA ARG A 298 -17.32 9.66 9.86
C ARG A 298 -17.50 10.49 8.59
N ILE A 299 -18.60 11.23 8.50
CA ILE A 299 -18.89 12.08 7.32
C ILE A 299 -18.98 13.57 7.68
N GLU A 300 -19.29 13.90 8.93
CA GLU A 300 -19.28 15.27 9.45
C GLU A 300 -18.93 15.29 10.94
N GLY A 301 -18.35 16.39 11.38
CA GLY A 301 -18.38 16.77 12.78
C GLY A 301 -18.11 18.25 12.98
N ALA A 302 -18.77 18.85 13.97
CA ALA A 302 -18.65 20.25 14.33
C ALA A 302 -18.32 20.38 15.80
N LYS A 303 -17.48 21.37 16.15
CA LYS A 303 -17.15 21.73 17.52
C LYS A 303 -17.44 23.21 17.76
N HIS A 304 -18.25 23.50 18.76
CA HIS A 304 -18.62 24.86 19.13
C HIS A 304 -17.35 25.68 19.47
N PRO A 305 -17.23 26.94 19.01
CA PRO A 305 -18.27 27.79 18.39
C PRO A 305 -18.29 27.78 16.86
N TRP A 306 -17.90 26.69 16.19
CA TRP A 306 -17.91 26.63 14.73
C TRP A 306 -19.33 26.57 14.14
N PHE A 307 -19.52 27.22 12.99
CA PHE A 307 -20.73 27.13 12.18
C PHE A 307 -20.36 27.03 10.70
N PHE A 308 -21.01 26.13 9.98
CA PHE A 308 -20.86 26.00 8.54
C PHE A 308 -21.61 27.11 7.79
N ASN A 309 -21.25 27.31 6.54
CA ASN A 309 -21.90 28.18 5.60
C ASN A 309 -22.14 27.46 4.27
N SER A 310 -22.84 28.12 3.34
CA SER A 310 -23.29 27.51 2.08
C SER A 310 -22.14 26.99 1.21
N GLY A 311 -20.92 27.51 1.39
CA GLY A 311 -19.74 27.11 0.64
C GLY A 311 -18.93 25.97 1.26
N ASN A 312 -19.21 25.55 2.50
CA ASN A 312 -18.32 24.60 3.21
C ASN A 312 -19.05 23.45 3.93
N TRP A 313 -20.38 23.51 4.08
CA TRP A 313 -21.10 22.47 4.82
C TRP A 313 -21.06 21.08 4.17
N THR A 314 -20.85 21.00 2.86
CA THR A 314 -20.67 19.72 2.14
C THR A 314 -19.24 19.21 2.14
N THR A 315 -18.26 20.13 2.21
CA THR A 315 -16.83 19.83 2.18
C THR A 315 -16.05 20.84 3.03
N THR A 316 -15.48 20.38 4.14
CA THR A 316 -14.58 21.15 5.01
C THR A 316 -13.53 20.22 5.58
N ASN A 317 -12.26 20.64 5.56
CA ASN A 317 -11.12 19.87 6.10
C ASN A 317 -11.08 18.39 5.64
N PRO A 318 -11.28 18.09 4.34
CA PRO A 318 -11.44 16.70 3.88
C PRO A 318 -10.22 15.83 4.18
N ALA A 319 -9.01 16.39 4.25
CA ALA A 319 -7.78 15.68 4.57
C ALA A 319 -7.56 15.41 6.08
N SER A 320 -8.43 15.91 6.94
CA SER A 320 -8.31 15.80 8.40
C SER A 320 -9.55 15.12 9.00
N PRO A 321 -9.80 13.83 8.70
CA PRO A 321 -10.99 13.12 9.17
C PRO A 321 -11.04 12.93 10.69
N GLU A 322 -9.94 13.14 11.41
CA GLU A 322 -9.92 13.19 12.87
C GLU A 322 -10.12 14.60 13.45
N GLY A 323 -10.03 15.62 12.61
CA GLY A 323 -10.09 17.01 13.03
C GLY A 323 -11.48 17.40 13.53
N ASP A 324 -11.48 18.44 14.36
CA ASP A 324 -12.69 19.22 14.61
C ASP A 324 -13.12 19.91 13.31
N ASN A 325 -14.43 20.15 13.14
CA ASN A 325 -14.99 20.88 11.99
C ASN A 325 -14.61 20.22 10.66
N TYR A 326 -15.16 19.04 10.44
CA TYR A 326 -14.94 18.20 9.29
C TYR A 326 -16.25 18.02 8.55
N SER A 327 -16.23 18.05 7.23
CA SER A 327 -17.37 17.62 6.42
C SER A 327 -16.90 17.02 5.12
N ARG A 328 -17.49 15.87 4.80
CA ARG A 328 -17.53 15.25 3.48
C ARG A 328 -18.96 14.86 3.11
N LEU A 329 -19.96 15.55 3.67
CA LEU A 329 -21.39 15.31 3.41
C LEU A 329 -21.77 15.41 1.93
N GLY A 330 -20.96 16.07 1.10
CA GLY A 330 -21.10 16.04 -0.36
C GLY A 330 -21.07 14.62 -0.93
N LEU A 331 -20.38 13.68 -0.29
CA LEU A 331 -20.21 12.29 -0.73
C LEU A 331 -21.28 11.34 -0.18
N ARG A 332 -22.26 11.84 0.59
CA ARG A 332 -23.25 11.00 1.27
C ARG A 332 -24.05 10.08 0.34
N SER A 333 -24.24 10.46 -0.91
CA SER A 333 -24.97 9.65 -1.91
C SER A 333 -24.33 8.28 -2.15
N HIS A 334 -23.01 8.14 -1.97
CA HIS A 334 -22.31 6.85 -2.12
C HIS A 334 -22.66 5.83 -1.02
N PHE A 335 -23.26 6.29 0.09
CA PHE A 335 -23.68 5.44 1.19
C PHE A 335 -25.14 4.98 1.09
N ALA A 336 -25.88 5.45 0.10
CA ALA A 336 -27.23 4.95 -0.15
C ALA A 336 -27.15 3.47 -0.57
N ASP A 337 -28.01 2.63 0.00
CA ASP A 337 -28.24 1.28 -0.51
C ASP A 337 -29.01 1.31 -1.85
N ALA A 338 -29.20 0.14 -2.45
CA ALA A 338 -29.90 0.01 -3.73
C ALA A 338 -31.36 0.51 -3.69
N GLN A 339 -31.95 0.65 -2.50
CA GLN A 339 -33.28 1.17 -2.28
C GLN A 339 -33.30 2.69 -2.04
N GLY A 340 -32.13 3.34 -2.06
CA GLY A 340 -32.00 4.76 -1.77
C GLY A 340 -32.11 5.06 -0.27
N CYS A 341 -31.68 4.14 0.58
CA CYS A 341 -31.70 4.31 2.03
C CYS A 341 -30.29 4.39 2.63
N TRP A 342 -30.16 5.20 3.67
CA TRP A 342 -28.92 5.39 4.42
C TRP A 342 -29.07 4.82 5.82
N THR A 343 -28.01 4.21 6.34
CA THR A 343 -27.90 3.93 7.77
C THR A 343 -27.08 5.05 8.41
N TRP A 344 -27.73 5.86 9.22
CA TRP A 344 -27.13 7.02 9.88
C TRP A 344 -26.83 6.72 11.34
N ARG A 345 -25.79 7.38 11.84
CA ARG A 345 -25.61 7.58 13.27
C ARG A 345 -25.26 9.04 13.54
N ILE A 346 -25.82 9.57 14.62
CA ILE A 346 -25.46 10.86 15.18
C ILE A 346 -24.95 10.66 16.59
N THR A 347 -23.94 11.43 16.95
CA THR A 347 -23.33 11.44 18.28
C THR A 347 -23.15 12.89 18.71
N VAL A 348 -23.52 13.23 19.95
CA VAL A 348 -23.35 14.56 20.51
C VAL A 348 -22.72 14.49 21.90
N GLY A 349 -21.97 15.51 22.29
CA GLY A 349 -21.33 15.53 23.61
C GLY A 349 -20.97 16.90 24.15
N ARG A 350 -20.80 16.96 25.47
CA ARG A 350 -20.32 18.11 26.24
C ARG A 350 -18.82 18.10 26.49
N SER A 351 -18.16 16.95 26.29
CA SER A 351 -16.70 16.85 26.38
C SER A 351 -16.03 17.76 25.35
N THR A 352 -14.72 18.01 25.49
CA THR A 352 -13.94 18.72 24.46
C THR A 352 -13.42 17.81 23.36
N ASP A 353 -13.59 16.50 23.52
CA ASP A 353 -13.07 15.45 22.63
C ASP A 353 -14.22 14.58 22.13
N TRP A 354 -14.43 14.60 20.81
CA TRP A 354 -15.48 13.86 20.14
C TRP A 354 -15.18 12.36 20.03
N LYS A 355 -13.92 11.94 20.24
CA LYS A 355 -13.53 10.52 20.30
C LYS A 355 -13.83 9.86 21.64
N GLY A 356 -14.16 10.65 22.66
CA GLY A 356 -14.64 10.15 23.93
C GLY A 356 -16.08 9.63 23.84
N ALA A 357 -16.59 9.10 24.95
CA ALA A 357 -17.98 8.66 25.01
C ALA A 357 -18.94 9.85 24.75
N PRO A 358 -19.89 9.72 23.80
CA PRO A 358 -20.91 10.74 23.60
C PRO A 358 -21.89 10.77 24.76
N ASP A 359 -22.55 11.92 24.96
CA ASP A 359 -23.69 11.99 25.87
C ASP A 359 -24.90 11.25 25.29
N TYR A 360 -25.11 11.39 23.98
CA TYR A 360 -26.17 10.69 23.25
C TYR A 360 -25.68 10.21 21.90
N ALA A 361 -26.16 9.03 21.51
CA ALA A 361 -26.02 8.48 20.19
C ALA A 361 -27.37 7.98 19.70
N THR A 362 -27.69 8.20 18.42
CA THR A 362 -28.88 7.64 17.76
C THR A 362 -28.47 6.97 16.47
N VAL A 363 -28.93 5.75 16.25
CA VAL A 363 -28.75 4.99 15.01
C VAL A 363 -30.10 4.75 14.37
N TRP A 364 -30.22 5.05 13.08
CA TRP A 364 -31.46 4.83 12.33
C TRP A 364 -31.19 4.55 10.86
N LYS A 365 -32.18 3.97 10.19
CA LYS A 365 -32.24 3.87 8.73
C LYS A 365 -33.20 4.93 8.20
N GLN A 366 -32.84 5.56 7.08
CA GLN A 366 -33.68 6.56 6.43
C GLN A 366 -33.67 6.40 4.91
N CYS A 367 -34.85 6.33 4.29
CA CYS A 367 -35.03 6.11 2.84
C CYS A 367 -35.32 7.39 2.04
N HIS A 368 -34.71 8.50 2.45
CA HIS A 368 -34.71 9.77 1.74
C HIS A 368 -33.50 10.60 2.16
N ASP A 369 -33.02 11.47 1.29
CA ASP A 369 -31.85 12.31 1.59
C ASP A 369 -32.23 13.42 2.59
N ALA A 370 -31.67 13.33 3.80
CA ALA A 370 -31.90 14.25 4.91
C ALA A 370 -31.59 15.73 4.59
N PHE A 371 -30.78 16.00 3.56
CA PHE A 371 -30.30 17.34 3.25
C PHE A 371 -30.97 17.98 2.03
N THR A 372 -31.74 17.21 1.27
CA THR A 372 -32.40 17.72 0.05
C THR A 372 -33.90 17.42 -0.01
N GLN A 373 -34.39 16.51 0.83
CA GLN A 373 -35.78 16.08 0.82
C GLN A 373 -36.42 16.27 2.19
N THR A 374 -37.72 16.53 2.17
CA THR A 374 -38.58 16.57 3.37
C THR A 374 -39.69 15.54 3.16
N THR A 375 -39.93 14.70 4.16
CA THR A 375 -41.02 13.70 4.14
C THR A 375 -41.90 13.85 5.38
N ASN A 376 -42.89 12.97 5.57
CA ASN A 376 -43.73 12.89 6.78
C ASN A 376 -43.21 11.86 7.79
N GLY A 377 -41.91 11.57 7.77
CA GLY A 377 -41.28 10.57 8.63
C GLY A 377 -41.43 9.10 8.18
N THR A 378 -42.16 8.82 7.09
CA THR A 378 -42.39 7.43 6.61
C THR A 378 -41.15 6.68 6.11
N GLY A 379 -40.04 7.38 5.89
CA GLY A 379 -38.76 6.80 5.49
C GLY A 379 -37.87 6.36 6.65
N TYR A 380 -38.27 6.60 7.90
CA TYR A 380 -37.44 6.41 9.09
C TYR A 380 -37.69 5.08 9.80
N THR A 381 -36.60 4.43 10.22
CA THR A 381 -36.61 3.25 11.09
C THR A 381 -35.56 3.41 12.17
N PHE A 382 -35.99 3.51 13.43
CA PHE A 382 -35.08 3.49 14.58
C PHE A 382 -34.35 2.14 14.69
N ILE A 383 -33.06 2.16 15.01
CA ILE A 383 -32.25 0.95 15.18
C ILE A 383 -31.75 0.84 16.63
N SER A 384 -31.04 1.85 17.15
CA SER A 384 -30.48 1.82 18.50
C SER A 384 -30.13 3.22 19.03
N GLY A 385 -29.81 3.29 20.33
CA GLY A 385 -29.39 4.51 21.00
C GLY A 385 -30.53 5.22 21.75
N THR A 386 -30.40 6.54 21.91
CA THR A 386 -31.42 7.39 22.54
C THR A 386 -32.10 8.20 21.46
N ALA A 387 -33.38 7.99 21.15
CA ALA A 387 -34.06 8.84 20.18
C ALA A 387 -34.14 10.31 20.67
N SER A 388 -33.97 11.27 19.75
CA SER A 388 -34.25 12.68 20.02
C SER A 388 -35.71 12.87 20.47
N SER A 389 -35.91 13.86 21.35
CA SER A 389 -37.18 14.13 22.04
C SER A 389 -37.96 15.29 21.44
N THR A 390 -37.75 15.56 20.15
CA THR A 390 -38.50 16.59 19.42
C THR A 390 -39.98 16.28 19.34
N CYS A 391 -40.77 17.32 19.08
CA CYS A 391 -42.22 17.23 19.13
C CYS A 391 -42.73 16.13 18.18
N GLY A 392 -43.39 15.10 18.73
CA GLY A 392 -43.86 13.94 17.96
C GLY A 392 -42.89 12.75 17.93
N GLY A 393 -41.66 12.93 18.42
CA GLY A 393 -40.58 11.94 18.44
C GLY A 393 -39.64 12.07 17.22
N PHE A 394 -38.45 11.49 17.33
CA PHE A 394 -37.47 11.50 16.23
C PHE A 394 -37.91 10.60 15.07
N ASN A 395 -38.19 11.22 13.92
CA ASN A 395 -38.57 10.57 12.67
C ASN A 395 -37.51 10.76 11.57
N GLY A 396 -36.24 10.82 11.98
CA GLY A 396 -35.11 11.05 11.09
C GLY A 396 -34.91 12.53 10.77
N LEU A 397 -33.99 12.81 9.85
CA LEU A 397 -33.59 14.15 9.46
C LEU A 397 -34.19 14.53 8.11
N HIS A 398 -34.49 15.82 7.93
CA HIS A 398 -35.25 16.39 6.83
C HIS A 398 -34.71 17.77 6.46
N ALA A 399 -34.79 18.10 5.18
CA ALA A 399 -34.39 19.40 4.63
C ALA A 399 -35.47 20.48 4.87
N ARG A 400 -36.01 20.55 6.08
CA ARG A 400 -37.03 21.51 6.49
C ARG A 400 -36.50 22.39 7.64
N TYR A 401 -36.92 23.65 7.65
CA TYR A 401 -36.59 24.62 8.70
C TYR A 401 -35.09 24.73 9.04
N THR A 402 -34.25 24.84 8.00
CA THR A 402 -32.78 24.88 8.07
C THR A 402 -32.22 26.24 8.52
N GLY A 403 -32.96 26.99 9.35
CA GLY A 403 -32.61 28.38 9.69
C GLY A 403 -31.30 28.52 10.46
N TYR A 404 -30.97 27.53 11.28
CA TYR A 404 -29.74 27.49 12.10
C TYR A 404 -28.91 26.21 11.87
N SER A 405 -29.30 25.39 10.88
CA SER A 405 -28.73 24.07 10.60
C SER A 405 -29.00 23.68 9.14
N TYR A 406 -28.25 22.75 8.55
CA TYR A 406 -28.53 22.30 7.16
C TYR A 406 -29.55 21.18 7.07
N THR A 407 -29.86 20.54 8.20
CA THR A 407 -30.95 19.58 8.31
C THR A 407 -31.51 19.62 9.72
N SER A 408 -32.73 19.14 9.90
CA SER A 408 -33.39 19.03 11.20
C SER A 408 -34.34 17.85 11.22
N ASP A 409 -34.84 17.47 12.38
CA ASP A 409 -35.80 16.38 12.48
C ASP A 409 -37.26 16.79 12.27
N VAL A 410 -37.48 18.02 11.80
CA VAL A 410 -38.83 18.53 11.54
C VAL A 410 -39.35 17.98 10.22
N ASP A 411 -40.40 17.18 10.29
CA ASP A 411 -41.00 16.55 9.13
C ASP A 411 -42.13 17.42 8.53
N SER A 412 -42.78 16.98 7.44
CA SER A 412 -43.84 17.71 6.72
C SER A 412 -45.14 17.95 7.53
N GLY A 413 -45.40 17.14 8.56
CA GLY A 413 -46.54 17.26 9.48
C GLY A 413 -46.30 18.25 10.62
N ASP A 414 -45.05 18.61 10.87
CA ASP A 414 -44.67 19.46 11.99
C ASP A 414 -44.75 20.96 11.70
N GLY A 415 -44.95 21.73 12.78
CA GLY A 415 -44.83 23.20 12.77
C GLY A 415 -43.40 23.67 13.06
N THR A 416 -43.13 24.96 12.81
CA THR A 416 -41.83 25.59 13.16
C THR A 416 -41.44 25.42 14.64
N GLY A 417 -42.44 25.33 15.53
CA GLY A 417 -42.23 25.13 16.96
C GLY A 417 -41.76 23.73 17.34
N CYS A 418 -41.62 22.79 16.39
CA CYS A 418 -41.06 21.46 16.63
C CYS A 418 -39.54 21.40 16.42
N TRP A 419 -38.95 22.47 15.84
CA TRP A 419 -37.53 22.51 15.51
C TRP A 419 -36.68 22.68 16.77
N TYR A 420 -35.96 21.63 17.16
CA TYR A 420 -35.06 21.67 18.31
C TYR A 420 -33.73 20.97 18.07
N MET A 421 -33.20 20.99 16.84
CA MET A 421 -31.96 20.30 16.53
C MET A 421 -31.11 21.04 15.50
N GLN A 422 -29.82 21.24 15.80
CA GLN A 422 -28.87 21.95 14.96
C GLN A 422 -27.87 21.03 14.25
N MET A 423 -28.37 20.07 13.47
CA MET A 423 -27.50 19.17 12.69
C MET A 423 -26.80 19.90 11.55
N VAL A 424 -25.45 19.84 11.55
CA VAL A 424 -24.58 20.64 10.68
C VAL A 424 -24.91 22.14 10.89
N PRO A 425 -24.43 22.74 11.99
CA PRO A 425 -24.99 23.98 12.49
C PRO A 425 -24.46 25.15 11.63
N ASN A 426 -25.32 26.11 11.28
CA ASN A 426 -24.95 27.23 10.40
C ASN A 426 -25.05 28.63 11.06
N ALA A 427 -25.66 28.71 12.24
CA ALA A 427 -25.71 29.92 13.05
C ALA A 427 -25.98 29.57 14.52
N GLN A 428 -25.63 30.46 15.45
CA GLN A 428 -25.92 30.27 16.88
C GLN A 428 -27.42 30.37 17.15
N TYR A 429 -27.99 29.37 17.82
CA TYR A 429 -29.36 29.45 18.36
C TYR A 429 -29.33 29.92 19.82
N GLY A 430 -30.26 30.79 20.20
CA GLY A 430 -30.55 31.12 21.61
C GLY A 430 -29.42 31.76 22.44
N GLY A 431 -28.31 32.19 21.83
CA GLY A 431 -27.22 32.94 22.48
C GLY A 431 -26.37 32.19 23.52
N ALA A 432 -26.63 30.90 23.74
CA ALA A 432 -25.92 30.06 24.72
C ALA A 432 -24.66 29.39 24.13
N PRO A 433 -23.71 28.90 24.95
CA PRO A 433 -22.40 28.45 24.48
C PRO A 433 -22.41 27.00 23.98
N GLY A 434 -23.32 26.63 23.07
CA GLY A 434 -23.40 25.27 22.55
C GLY A 434 -24.36 25.12 21.38
N TYR A 435 -24.42 23.90 20.86
CA TYR A 435 -25.41 23.50 19.85
C TYR A 435 -26.69 22.98 20.52
N LEU A 436 -27.81 23.25 19.88
CA LEU A 436 -29.10 22.62 20.18
C LEU A 436 -29.13 21.20 19.60
N ASP A 437 -29.50 20.20 20.39
CA ASP A 437 -29.31 18.79 20.02
C ASP A 437 -30.58 17.93 19.99
N GLY A 438 -31.70 18.43 20.52
CA GLY A 438 -32.98 17.73 20.56
C GLY A 438 -33.13 16.70 21.69
N TYR A 439 -32.10 16.50 22.51
CA TYR A 439 -32.10 15.48 23.56
C TYR A 439 -32.41 16.09 24.94
N GLY A 440 -33.61 15.84 25.46
CA GLY A 440 -34.05 16.35 26.76
C GLY A 440 -34.54 17.80 26.73
N GLY A 441 -34.94 18.31 25.56
CA GLY A 441 -35.52 19.64 25.37
C GLY A 441 -34.56 20.69 24.81
N GLN A 442 -34.86 21.98 25.02
CA GLN A 442 -34.08 23.12 24.53
C GLN A 442 -32.79 23.38 25.34
N VAL A 443 -31.94 22.37 25.48
CA VAL A 443 -30.66 22.52 26.20
C VAL A 443 -29.56 22.91 25.20
N LEU A 444 -28.86 24.01 25.48
CA LEU A 444 -27.81 24.57 24.63
C LEU A 444 -26.44 24.47 25.29
N ASP A 445 -25.99 23.24 25.52
CA ASP A 445 -24.73 22.96 26.22
C ASP A 445 -23.80 21.98 25.49
N ARG A 446 -24.20 21.43 24.34
CA ARG A 446 -23.34 20.54 23.53
C ARG A 446 -22.20 21.28 22.90
N LYS A 447 -21.02 20.70 23.04
CA LYS A 447 -19.76 21.25 22.55
C LYS A 447 -19.37 20.67 21.21
N TRP A 448 -19.90 19.50 20.85
CA TRP A 448 -19.66 18.90 19.55
C TRP A 448 -20.82 18.00 19.11
N GLN A 449 -20.88 17.78 17.81
CA GLN A 449 -21.68 16.74 17.17
C GLN A 449 -20.88 16.08 16.06
N SER A 450 -21.24 14.84 15.72
CA SER A 450 -20.68 14.14 14.57
C SER A 450 -21.74 13.26 13.91
N MET A 451 -21.72 13.25 12.58
CA MET A 451 -22.55 12.39 11.75
C MET A 451 -21.73 11.29 11.10
N TRP A 452 -22.35 10.13 11.00
CA TRP A 452 -21.72 8.89 10.55
C TRP A 452 -22.65 8.15 9.59
N LEU A 453 -22.06 7.43 8.64
CA LEU A 453 -22.74 6.60 7.67
C LEU A 453 -22.17 5.18 7.65
N ARG A 454 -23.04 4.20 7.44
CA ARG A 454 -22.68 2.78 7.33
C ARG A 454 -23.33 2.14 6.11
#